data_AF-A0A2M7UTM3-F1
#
_entry.id   AF-A0A2M7UTM3-F1
#
_cell.length_a   1.000
_cell.length_b   1.000
_cell.length_c   1.000
_cell.angle_alpha   90.00
_cell.angle_beta   90.00
_cell.angle_gamma   90.00
#
_symmetry.space_group_name_H-M   'P 1'
#
loop_
_entity.id
_entity.type
_entity.pdbx_description
1 polymer ?
#
loop_
_entity_poly.entity_id
_entity_poly.type
_entity_poly.pdbx_seq_one_letter_code
_entity_poly.pdbx_strand_id
1 'polypeptide(L)'
;MHKKIHSIAVIAAISVIAVVALPVFAIGVGVTPSALEVSGRKGGAAEALLMVTNTAQEAGMYRISADDYAAWMVFAPDEIRLEAGESQKIRIRLLPQQEGIFGTTISVVGYALDKKSFNAGSGIKVPLRFTVTGLEADRLLFWRNVIIDILIVLMVGGAGLFWWLWYGKRHRSFTENMGRFLHPKKRQWWK
;
A
#
# COMPACT_ATOMS: atom_id res chain seq x y z
N MET A 1 53.43 55.48 -33.14
CA MET A 1 52.77 55.00 -31.89
C MET A 1 51.26 54.77 -32.01
N HIS A 2 50.57 55.26 -33.06
CA HIS A 2 49.10 55.17 -33.17
C HIS A 2 48.49 53.76 -33.40
N LYS A 3 49.19 52.84 -34.07
CA LYS A 3 48.62 51.50 -34.40
C LYS A 3 48.39 50.59 -33.19
N LYS A 4 49.19 50.70 -32.12
CA LYS A 4 49.07 49.85 -30.93
C LYS A 4 47.83 50.16 -30.07
N ILE A 5 47.34 51.40 -30.12
CA ILE A 5 46.19 51.86 -29.33
C ILE A 5 44.89 51.25 -29.87
N HIS A 6 44.76 51.15 -31.20
CA HIS A 6 43.60 50.51 -31.83
C HIS A 6 43.52 49.00 -31.54
N SER A 7 44.65 48.30 -31.46
CA SER A 7 44.65 46.85 -31.19
C SER A 7 44.27 46.52 -29.74
N ILE A 8 44.68 47.33 -28.77
CA ILE A 8 44.32 47.15 -27.36
C ILE A 8 42.83 47.45 -27.13
N ALA A 9 42.30 48.49 -27.79
CA ALA A 9 40.88 48.83 -27.71
C ALA A 9 39.98 47.72 -28.27
N VAL A 10 40.38 47.05 -29.36
CA VAL A 10 39.62 45.94 -29.94
C VAL A 10 39.64 44.69 -29.03
N ILE A 11 40.77 44.37 -28.41
CA ILE A 11 40.87 43.23 -27.48
C ILE A 11 40.07 43.49 -26.19
N ALA A 12 40.07 44.72 -25.68
CA ALA A 12 39.25 45.12 -24.53
C ALA A 12 37.74 45.10 -24.86
N ALA A 13 37.34 45.51 -26.07
CA ALA A 13 35.94 45.43 -26.49
C ALA A 13 35.46 43.98 -26.64
N ILE A 14 36.34 43.05 -27.06
CA ILE A 14 36.02 41.62 -27.16
C ILE A 14 35.94 40.96 -25.78
N SER A 15 36.76 41.38 -24.79
CA SER A 15 36.69 40.82 -23.43
C SER A 15 35.45 41.27 -22.65
N VAL A 16 34.94 42.48 -22.92
CA VAL A 16 33.72 43.01 -22.28
C VAL A 16 32.46 42.28 -22.77
N ILE A 17 32.47 41.67 -23.96
CA ILE A 17 31.34 40.91 -24.51
C ILE A 17 31.21 39.51 -23.86
N ALA A 18 32.23 39.01 -23.17
CA ALA A 18 32.26 37.64 -22.65
C ALA A 18 31.60 37.43 -21.26
N VAL A 19 31.06 38.47 -20.61
CA VAL A 19 30.49 38.38 -19.24
C VAL A 19 29.01 38.78 -19.21
N VAL A 20 28.24 38.37 -20.23
CA VAL A 20 26.78 38.36 -20.08
C VAL A 20 26.42 37.06 -19.38
N ALA A 21 26.23 37.11 -18.07
CA ALA A 21 25.63 36.01 -17.31
C ALA A 21 24.20 35.81 -17.82
N LEU A 22 24.02 34.83 -18.70
CA LEU A 22 22.68 34.44 -19.14
C LEU A 22 21.95 33.85 -17.93
N PRO A 23 20.74 34.32 -17.58
CA PRO A 23 19.95 33.69 -16.55
C PRO A 23 19.61 32.27 -17.01
N VAL A 24 20.22 31.28 -16.37
CA VAL A 24 19.88 29.86 -16.56
C VAL A 24 18.71 29.56 -15.65
N PHE A 25 17.53 29.40 -16.25
CA PHE A 25 16.35 28.93 -15.56
C PHE A 25 16.31 27.41 -15.65
N ALA A 26 16.27 26.73 -14.50
CA ALA A 26 16.22 25.28 -14.42
C ALA A 26 14.94 24.87 -13.71
N ILE A 27 14.26 23.86 -14.24
CA ILE A 27 13.10 23.27 -13.58
C ILE A 27 13.59 22.31 -12.53
N GLY A 28 13.02 22.41 -11.33
CA GLY A 28 13.28 21.55 -10.20
C GLY A 28 12.00 20.81 -9.84
N VAL A 29 12.11 19.50 -9.68
CA VAL A 29 11.04 18.67 -9.12
C VAL A 29 11.58 17.95 -7.89
N GLY A 30 10.79 17.92 -6.83
CA GLY A 30 10.99 17.09 -5.65
C GLY A 30 9.77 16.21 -5.45
N VAL A 31 9.97 15.00 -4.95
CA VAL A 31 8.87 14.06 -4.70
C VAL A 31 9.03 13.37 -3.35
N THR A 32 7.93 13.26 -2.60
CA THR A 32 7.87 12.56 -1.32
C THR A 32 6.64 11.65 -1.25
N PRO A 33 6.78 10.38 -0.84
CA PRO A 33 8.02 9.66 -0.51
C PRO A 33 8.87 9.32 -1.75
N SER A 34 10.10 8.86 -1.53
CA SER A 34 11.03 8.43 -2.60
C SER A 34 10.68 7.06 -3.20
N ALA A 35 9.86 6.27 -2.51
CA ALA A 35 9.29 5.01 -2.98
C ALA A 35 7.92 4.80 -2.35
N LEU A 36 7.06 4.06 -3.05
CA LEU A 36 5.72 3.71 -2.58
C LEU A 36 5.58 2.20 -2.45
N GLU A 37 4.97 1.77 -1.36
CA GLU A 37 4.53 0.39 -1.15
C GLU A 37 3.04 0.36 -0.88
N VAL A 38 2.30 -0.42 -1.66
CA VAL A 38 0.83 -0.51 -1.58
C VAL A 38 0.40 -1.96 -1.51
N SER A 39 -0.52 -2.29 -0.62
CA SER A 39 -1.17 -3.61 -0.60
C SER A 39 -2.64 -3.47 -0.97
N GLY A 40 -3.14 -4.43 -1.73
CA GLY A 40 -4.51 -4.40 -2.23
C GLY A 40 -5.03 -5.80 -2.56
N ARG A 41 -6.29 -5.84 -2.99
CA ARG A 41 -6.95 -7.07 -3.43
C ARG A 41 -7.23 -7.00 -4.92
N LYS A 42 -7.24 -8.14 -5.60
CA LYS A 42 -7.68 -8.21 -7.00
C LYS A 42 -9.09 -7.65 -7.14
N GLY A 43 -9.27 -6.70 -8.05
CA GLY A 43 -10.54 -5.99 -8.27
C GLY A 43 -10.92 -4.97 -7.18
N GLY A 44 -10.12 -4.84 -6.11
CA GLY A 44 -10.31 -3.84 -5.06
C GLY A 44 -9.56 -2.55 -5.38
N ALA A 45 -10.08 -1.41 -4.91
CA ALA A 45 -9.37 -0.14 -4.98
C ALA A 45 -8.40 -0.01 -3.80
N ALA A 46 -7.16 0.37 -4.07
CA ALA A 46 -6.20 0.83 -3.07
C ALA A 46 -5.81 2.28 -3.37
N GLU A 47 -5.46 3.05 -2.35
CA GLU A 47 -5.04 4.45 -2.50
C GLU A 47 -3.64 4.67 -1.96
N ALA A 48 -2.87 5.52 -2.63
CA ALA A 48 -1.59 6.03 -2.17
C ALA A 48 -1.52 7.55 -2.39
N LEU A 49 -0.64 8.21 -1.63
CA LEU A 49 -0.43 9.64 -1.72
C LEU A 49 1.02 9.92 -2.11
N LEU A 50 1.19 10.83 -3.06
CA LEU A 50 2.48 11.33 -3.52
C LEU A 50 2.47 12.85 -3.42
N MET A 51 3.47 13.45 -2.77
CA MET A 51 3.63 14.89 -2.73
C MET A 51 4.66 15.30 -3.78
N VAL A 52 4.25 16.19 -4.69
CA VAL A 52 5.13 16.80 -5.69
C VAL A 52 5.43 18.22 -5.25
N THR A 53 6.70 18.59 -5.30
CA THR A 53 7.21 19.90 -4.88
C THR A 53 7.98 20.54 -6.02
N ASN A 54 7.71 21.82 -6.29
CA ASN A 54 8.54 22.62 -7.17
C ASN A 54 9.77 23.12 -6.41
N THR A 55 10.96 22.65 -6.79
CA THR A 55 12.23 23.07 -6.17
C THR A 55 12.95 24.16 -6.95
N ALA A 56 12.37 24.64 -8.07
CA ALA A 56 12.85 25.80 -8.80
C ALA A 56 12.40 27.12 -8.16
N GLN A 57 13.00 28.21 -8.65
CA GLN A 57 12.65 29.58 -8.25
C GLN A 57 11.51 30.18 -9.09
N GLU A 58 10.96 29.41 -10.03
CA GLU A 58 9.89 29.86 -10.95
C GLU A 58 8.75 28.86 -11.00
N ALA A 59 7.59 29.31 -11.47
CA ALA A 59 6.42 28.45 -11.66
C ALA A 59 6.63 27.44 -12.81
N GLY A 60 6.09 26.23 -12.63
CA GLY A 60 6.20 25.14 -13.59
C GLY A 60 4.93 24.30 -13.70
N MET A 61 4.81 23.57 -14.80
CA MET A 61 3.82 22.51 -14.98
C MET A 61 4.46 21.15 -14.68
N TYR A 62 3.75 20.28 -13.99
CA TYR A 62 4.22 18.96 -13.61
C TYR A 62 3.20 17.91 -14.04
N ARG A 63 3.65 16.91 -14.80
CA ARG A 63 2.84 15.79 -15.25
C ARG A 63 3.26 14.51 -14.53
N ILE A 64 2.27 13.77 -14.07
CA ILE A 64 2.43 12.51 -13.34
C ILE A 64 1.88 11.38 -14.20
N SER A 65 2.66 10.32 -14.33
CA SER A 65 2.28 9.15 -15.13
C SER A 65 2.94 7.89 -14.59
N ALA A 66 2.37 6.72 -14.89
CA ALA A 66 2.98 5.43 -14.60
C ALA A 66 3.69 4.90 -15.86
N ASP A 67 4.88 4.34 -15.68
CA ASP A 67 5.64 3.72 -16.78
C ASP A 67 4.99 2.40 -17.21
N ASP A 68 4.65 1.54 -16.25
CA ASP A 68 3.96 0.28 -16.47
C ASP A 68 2.62 0.24 -15.72
N TYR A 69 1.70 -0.62 -16.19
CA TYR A 69 0.39 -0.84 -15.60
C TYR A 69 -0.46 0.44 -15.49
N ALA A 70 -0.28 1.40 -16.40
CA ALA A 70 -1.05 2.66 -16.42
C ALA A 70 -2.57 2.42 -16.43
N ALA A 71 -3.04 1.32 -17.04
CA ALA A 71 -4.45 0.94 -17.02
C ALA A 71 -5.00 0.60 -15.62
N TRP A 72 -4.13 0.32 -14.64
CA TRP A 72 -4.52 0.01 -13.26
C TRP A 72 -4.42 1.22 -12.34
N MET A 73 -3.91 2.36 -12.82
CA MET A 73 -3.61 3.52 -12.01
C MET A 73 -4.30 4.78 -12.52
N VAL A 74 -4.91 5.52 -11.60
CA VAL A 74 -5.49 6.83 -11.88
C VAL A 74 -4.84 7.84 -10.95
N PHE A 75 -4.31 8.92 -11.53
CA PHE A 75 -3.71 10.04 -10.81
C PHE A 75 -4.70 11.20 -10.74
N ALA A 76 -4.85 11.79 -9.56
CA ALA A 76 -5.77 12.90 -9.34
C ALA A 76 -5.12 13.96 -8.45
N PRO A 77 -4.77 15.14 -8.99
CA PRO A 77 -4.64 15.45 -10.43
C PRO A 77 -3.46 14.71 -11.11
N ASP A 78 -3.48 14.56 -12.43
CA ASP A 78 -2.40 13.99 -13.25
C ASP A 78 -1.48 15.06 -13.85
N GLU A 79 -1.93 16.31 -13.90
CA GLU A 79 -1.15 17.48 -14.28
C GLU A 79 -1.45 18.66 -13.34
N ILE A 80 -0.42 19.34 -12.88
CA ILE A 80 -0.52 20.43 -11.91
C ILE A 80 0.38 21.61 -12.31
N ARG A 81 -0.03 22.80 -11.90
CA ARG A 81 0.83 23.98 -11.88
C ARG A 81 1.29 24.21 -10.45
N LEU A 82 2.58 24.40 -10.25
CA LEU A 82 3.15 24.77 -8.94
C LEU A 82 3.98 26.04 -9.08
N GLU A 83 3.74 27.00 -8.20
CA GLU A 83 4.62 28.15 -8.01
C GLU A 83 5.93 27.73 -7.31
N ALA A 84 6.91 28.64 -7.24
CA ALA A 84 8.21 28.35 -6.66
C ALA A 84 8.11 27.89 -5.19
N GLY A 85 8.67 26.72 -4.87
CA GLY A 85 8.59 26.14 -3.53
C GLY A 85 7.23 25.53 -3.16
N GLU A 86 6.22 25.62 -4.03
CA GLU A 86 4.89 25.07 -3.76
C GLU A 86 4.90 23.54 -3.81
N SER A 87 4.03 22.92 -3.01
CA SER A 87 3.85 21.48 -2.97
C SER A 87 2.37 21.10 -3.08
N GLN A 88 2.08 20.05 -3.83
CA GLN A 88 0.74 19.51 -3.96
C GLN A 88 0.71 18.00 -3.79
N LYS A 89 -0.36 17.52 -3.13
CA LYS A 89 -0.63 16.09 -2.96
C LYS A 89 -1.38 15.56 -4.16
N ILE A 90 -0.86 14.49 -4.71
CA ILE A 90 -1.43 13.69 -5.79
C ILE A 90 -1.99 12.42 -5.18
N ARG A 91 -3.27 12.15 -5.44
CA ARG A 91 -3.89 10.89 -5.07
C ARG A 91 -3.68 9.88 -6.19
N ILE A 92 -3.20 8.70 -5.83
CA ILE A 92 -2.99 7.59 -6.74
C ILE A 92 -4.01 6.51 -6.36
N ARG A 93 -4.91 6.18 -7.27
CA ARG A 93 -5.87 5.10 -7.10
C ARG A 93 -5.45 3.89 -7.93
N LEU A 94 -5.23 2.76 -7.26
CA LEU A 94 -4.86 1.49 -7.87
C LEU A 94 -6.06 0.55 -7.95
N LEU A 95 -6.26 -0.08 -9.11
CA LEU A 95 -7.31 -1.06 -9.41
C LEU A 95 -6.71 -2.29 -10.10
N PRO A 96 -5.94 -3.11 -9.36
CA PRO A 96 -5.24 -4.27 -9.92
C PRO A 96 -6.21 -5.34 -10.41
N GLN A 97 -5.91 -5.90 -11.58
CA GLN A 97 -6.74 -6.94 -12.23
C GLN A 97 -6.21 -8.37 -12.01
N GLN A 98 -4.97 -8.49 -11.53
CA GLN A 98 -4.28 -9.78 -11.35
C GLN A 98 -3.65 -9.87 -9.96
N GLU A 99 -3.55 -11.09 -9.46
CA GLU A 99 -2.89 -11.40 -8.19
C GLU A 99 -1.38 -11.52 -8.39
N GLY A 100 -0.60 -11.12 -7.38
CA GLY A 100 0.86 -11.19 -7.45
C GLY A 100 1.55 -9.98 -6.82
N ILE A 101 2.88 -9.97 -6.96
CA ILE A 101 3.74 -8.86 -6.56
C ILE A 101 4.20 -8.16 -7.84
N PHE A 102 3.91 -6.88 -7.94
CA PHE A 102 4.23 -6.07 -9.11
C PHE A 102 5.13 -4.90 -8.72
N GLY A 103 6.00 -4.52 -9.66
CA GLY A 103 6.86 -3.35 -9.56
C GLY A 103 6.69 -2.49 -10.80
N THR A 104 6.57 -1.18 -10.60
CA THR A 104 6.51 -0.16 -11.65
C THR A 104 7.17 1.11 -11.14
N THR A 105 7.27 2.12 -12.00
CA THR A 105 7.79 3.43 -11.65
C THR A 105 6.78 4.50 -12.02
N ILE A 106 6.60 5.46 -11.12
CA ILE A 106 5.84 6.68 -11.40
C ILE A 106 6.82 7.74 -11.86
N SER A 107 6.58 8.28 -13.05
CA SER A 107 7.34 9.37 -13.64
C SER A 107 6.64 10.70 -13.34
N VAL A 108 7.37 11.61 -12.71
CA VAL A 108 6.96 13.00 -12.49
C VAL A 108 7.87 13.89 -13.32
N VAL A 109 7.31 14.56 -14.32
CA VAL A 109 8.08 15.40 -15.26
C VAL A 109 7.62 16.84 -15.20
N GLY A 110 8.55 17.74 -14.93
CA GLY A 110 8.34 19.19 -14.88
C GLY A 110 8.74 19.88 -16.19
N TYR A 111 7.93 20.87 -16.58
CA TYR A 111 8.10 21.73 -17.75
C TYR A 111 7.93 23.20 -17.34
N ALA A 112 8.77 24.09 -17.86
CA ALA A 112 8.70 25.51 -17.58
C ALA A 112 7.59 26.14 -18.41
N LEU A 113 7.02 27.22 -17.89
CA LEU A 113 5.94 27.93 -18.55
C LEU A 113 6.42 28.89 -19.65
N ASP A 114 7.63 29.44 -19.52
CA ASP A 114 8.20 30.37 -20.51
C ASP A 114 9.11 29.64 -21.51
N LYS A 115 9.10 30.06 -22.77
CA LYS A 115 9.89 29.49 -23.88
C LYS A 115 11.19 30.25 -24.14
N LYS A 116 11.50 31.29 -23.36
CA LYS A 116 12.58 32.25 -23.66
C LYS A 116 13.99 31.81 -23.24
N SER A 117 14.12 30.75 -22.45
CA SER A 117 15.39 30.19 -22.01
C SER A 117 15.47 28.69 -22.34
N PHE A 118 16.69 28.14 -22.34
CA PHE A 118 16.91 26.70 -22.49
C PHE A 118 16.21 25.95 -21.35
N ASN A 119 15.09 25.30 -21.65
CA ASN A 119 14.32 24.52 -20.69
C ASN A 119 14.78 23.07 -20.69
N ALA A 120 15.75 22.76 -19.84
CA ALA A 120 15.98 21.37 -19.45
C ALA A 120 14.76 20.88 -18.64
N GLY A 121 13.95 20.03 -19.25
CA GLY A 121 12.89 19.31 -18.53
C GLY A 121 13.51 18.51 -17.38
N SER A 122 12.86 18.51 -16.22
CA SER A 122 13.33 17.80 -15.03
C SER A 122 12.37 16.67 -14.69
N GLY A 123 12.90 15.47 -14.50
CA GLY A 123 12.10 14.27 -14.27
C GLY A 123 12.60 13.48 -13.07
N ILE A 124 11.68 13.04 -12.22
CA ILE A 124 11.95 12.08 -11.15
C ILE A 124 11.17 10.80 -11.39
N LYS A 125 11.84 9.68 -11.13
CA LYS A 125 11.28 8.33 -11.14
C LYS A 125 11.11 7.83 -9.72
N VAL A 126 9.88 7.52 -9.34
CA VAL A 126 9.50 7.01 -8.01
C VAL A 126 9.11 5.54 -8.13
N PRO A 127 9.90 4.61 -7.57
CA PRO A 127 9.52 3.20 -7.55
C PRO A 127 8.20 2.98 -6.79
N LEU A 128 7.32 2.18 -7.38
CA LEU A 128 6.08 1.72 -6.78
C LEU A 128 6.08 0.19 -6.77
N ARG A 129 6.02 -0.38 -5.57
CA ARG A 129 5.78 -1.81 -5.37
C ARG A 129 4.36 -2.01 -4.88
N PHE A 130 3.62 -2.91 -5.51
CA PHE A 130 2.28 -3.26 -5.03
C PHE A 130 2.05 -4.76 -4.96
N THR A 131 1.45 -5.18 -3.84
CA THR A 131 1.15 -6.58 -3.53
C THR A 131 -0.35 -6.80 -3.60
N VAL A 132 -0.78 -7.70 -4.47
CA VAL A 132 -2.20 -7.98 -4.73
C VAL A 132 -2.54 -9.39 -4.28
N THR A 133 -3.44 -9.49 -3.31
CA THR A 133 -3.96 -10.77 -2.82
C THR A 133 -5.27 -11.16 -3.49
N GLY A 134 -5.48 -12.47 -3.61
CA GLY A 134 -6.69 -13.06 -4.18
C GLY A 134 -7.82 -13.23 -3.19
N LEU A 135 -9.05 -13.22 -3.72
CA LEU A 135 -10.26 -13.54 -2.96
C LEU A 135 -10.33 -15.03 -2.59
N GLU A 136 -9.72 -15.90 -3.40
CA GLU A 136 -9.64 -17.36 -3.16
C GLU A 136 -8.89 -17.69 -1.87
N ALA A 137 -7.76 -17.02 -1.62
CA ALA A 137 -6.96 -17.22 -0.42
C ALA A 137 -7.76 -16.87 0.85
N ASP A 138 -8.46 -15.74 0.84
CA ASP A 138 -9.33 -15.31 1.94
C ASP A 138 -10.51 -16.28 2.14
N ARG A 139 -11.09 -16.79 1.05
CA ARG A 139 -12.19 -17.77 1.10
C ARG A 139 -11.75 -19.09 1.72
N LEU A 140 -10.57 -19.60 1.39
CA LEU A 140 -10.03 -20.83 1.96
C LEU A 140 -9.73 -20.69 3.45
N LEU A 141 -9.16 -19.56 3.88
CA LEU A 141 -8.92 -19.27 5.30
C LEU A 141 -10.23 -19.17 6.09
N PHE A 142 -11.26 -18.55 5.50
CA PHE A 142 -12.60 -18.49 6.09
C PHE A 142 -13.17 -19.89 6.31
N TRP A 143 -13.20 -20.74 5.27
CA TRP A 143 -13.72 -22.12 5.40
C TRP A 143 -12.90 -22.97 6.37
N ARG A 144 -11.58 -22.81 6.39
CA ARG A 144 -10.71 -23.46 7.37
C ARG A 144 -11.14 -23.11 8.80
N ASN A 145 -11.35 -21.83 9.10
CA ASN A 145 -11.73 -21.39 10.44
C ASN A 145 -13.13 -21.88 10.81
N VAL A 146 -14.10 -21.84 9.86
CA VAL A 146 -15.44 -22.40 10.07
C VAL A 146 -15.39 -23.90 10.40
N ILE A 147 -14.57 -24.68 9.70
CA ILE A 147 -14.41 -26.11 9.98
C ILE A 147 -13.80 -26.34 11.37
N ILE A 148 -12.78 -25.56 11.74
CA ILE A 148 -12.17 -25.64 13.08
C ILE A 148 -13.20 -25.34 14.16
N ASP A 149 -14.00 -24.29 14.00
CA ASP A 149 -15.02 -23.91 14.99
C ASP A 149 -16.08 -25.01 15.14
N ILE A 150 -16.53 -25.63 14.03
CA ILE A 150 -17.46 -26.76 14.07
C ILE A 150 -16.85 -27.96 14.82
N LEU A 151 -15.58 -28.29 14.56
CA LEU A 151 -14.89 -29.39 15.23
C LEU A 151 -14.78 -29.15 16.74
N ILE A 152 -14.48 -27.92 17.16
CA ILE A 152 -14.42 -27.54 18.59
C ILE A 152 -15.80 -27.73 19.25
N VAL A 153 -16.87 -27.24 18.62
CA VAL A 153 -18.23 -27.38 19.14
C VAL A 153 -18.63 -28.87 19.26
N LEU A 154 -18.30 -29.69 18.27
CA LEU A 154 -18.56 -31.13 18.32
C LEU A 154 -17.75 -31.84 19.41
N MET A 155 -16.49 -31.45 19.63
CA MET A 155 -15.63 -32.05 20.65
C MET A 155 -16.12 -31.71 22.06
N VAL A 156 -16.47 -30.44 22.32
CA VAL A 156 -17.00 -29.98 23.61
C VAL A 156 -18.40 -30.55 23.86
N GLY A 157 -19.29 -30.47 22.86
CA GLY A 157 -20.64 -31.03 22.94
C GLY A 157 -20.63 -32.55 23.12
N GLY A 158 -19.78 -33.25 22.39
CA GLY A 158 -19.58 -34.69 22.49
C GLY A 158 -19.02 -35.12 23.86
N ALA A 159 -18.02 -34.40 24.38
CA ALA A 159 -17.49 -34.64 25.73
C ALA A 159 -18.56 -34.40 26.80
N GLY A 160 -19.37 -33.35 26.68
CA GLY A 160 -20.49 -33.08 27.58
C GLY A 160 -21.57 -34.16 27.53
N LEU A 161 -21.97 -34.61 26.34
CA LEU A 161 -22.93 -35.70 26.16
C LEU A 161 -22.38 -37.02 26.71
N PHE A 162 -21.11 -37.32 26.44
CA PHE A 162 -20.43 -38.50 26.97
C PHE A 162 -20.37 -38.48 28.50
N TRP A 163 -20.00 -37.34 29.09
CA TRP A 163 -20.01 -37.16 30.54
C TRP A 163 -21.42 -37.39 31.11
N TRP A 164 -22.44 -36.79 30.52
CA TRP A 164 -23.83 -36.93 30.97
C TRP A 164 -24.31 -38.39 30.92
N LEU A 165 -24.07 -39.08 29.81
CA LEU A 165 -24.43 -40.49 29.64
C LEU A 165 -23.67 -41.40 30.62
N TRP A 166 -22.38 -41.16 30.81
CA TRP A 166 -21.54 -41.95 31.72
C TRP A 166 -21.93 -41.72 33.18
N TYR A 167 -22.13 -40.46 33.59
CA TYR A 167 -22.53 -40.09 34.95
C TYR A 167 -23.93 -40.64 35.29
N GLY A 168 -24.87 -40.54 34.36
CA GLY A 168 -26.23 -41.08 34.51
C GLY A 168 -26.25 -42.61 34.66
N LYS A 169 -25.39 -43.33 33.93
CA LYS A 169 -25.29 -44.80 34.03
C LYS A 169 -24.70 -45.25 35.38
N ARG A 170 -23.74 -44.50 35.92
CA ARG A 170 -23.05 -44.84 37.18
C ARG A 170 -23.93 -44.69 38.43
N HIS A 171 -24.87 -43.74 38.43
CA HIS A 171 -25.77 -43.55 39.58
C HIS A 171 -26.94 -44.55 39.62
N ARG A 172 -27.43 -45.07 38.48
CA ARG A 172 -28.49 -46.09 38.47
C ARG A 172 -28.07 -47.42 39.13
N SER A 173 -26.80 -47.81 38.99
CA SER A 173 -26.26 -49.01 39.65
C SER A 173 -26.15 -48.89 41.18
N PHE A 174 -26.13 -47.67 41.72
CA PHE A 174 -26.05 -47.45 43.18
C PHE A 174 -27.43 -47.62 43.85
N THR A 175 -28.50 -47.16 43.19
CA THR A 175 -29.88 -47.25 43.71
C THR A 175 -30.43 -48.68 43.68
N GLU A 176 -30.10 -49.49 42.67
CA GLU A 176 -30.54 -50.89 42.59
C GLU A 176 -29.87 -51.79 43.64
N ASN A 177 -28.62 -51.49 44.02
CA ASN A 177 -27.94 -52.23 45.09
C ASN A 177 -28.46 -51.83 46.48
N MET A 178 -28.76 -50.54 46.73
CA MET A 178 -29.37 -50.11 48.00
C MET A 178 -30.78 -50.69 48.22
N GLY A 179 -31.59 -50.86 47.18
CA GLY A 179 -32.89 -51.53 47.28
C GLY A 179 -32.78 -53.01 47.69
N ARG A 180 -31.67 -53.66 47.37
CA ARG A 180 -31.39 -55.05 47.74
C ARG A 180 -30.88 -55.20 49.19
N PHE A 181 -30.28 -54.15 49.75
CA PHE A 181 -29.86 -54.11 51.16
C PHE A 181 -30.99 -53.78 52.14
N LEU A 182 -32.05 -53.10 51.67
CA LEU A 182 -33.17 -52.66 52.52
C LEU A 182 -34.33 -53.68 52.63
N HIS A 183 -34.21 -54.85 51.98
CA HIS A 183 -35.15 -55.96 52.17
C HIS A 183 -34.53 -57.06 53.04
N PRO A 184 -34.64 -57.00 54.38
CA PRO A 184 -34.32 -58.15 55.20
C PRO A 184 -35.29 -59.29 54.84
N LYS A 185 -34.75 -60.42 54.41
CA LYS A 185 -35.45 -61.70 54.28
C LYS A 185 -36.26 -61.93 55.57
N LYS A 186 -37.59 -61.84 55.47
CA LYS A 186 -38.49 -62.32 56.54
C LYS A 186 -38.23 -63.81 56.73
N ARG A 187 -37.51 -64.18 57.81
CA ARG A 187 -37.44 -65.55 58.29
C ARG A 187 -38.85 -65.97 58.70
N GLN A 188 -39.46 -66.85 57.93
CA GLN A 188 -40.65 -67.59 58.36
C GLN A 188 -40.22 -68.58 59.44
N TRP A 189 -40.64 -68.32 60.67
CA TRP A 189 -40.59 -69.27 61.77
C TRP A 189 -41.88 -70.07 61.75
N TRP A 190 -41.84 -71.36 61.41
CA TRP A 190 -42.80 -72.40 61.87
C TRP A 190 -42.27 -73.79 61.53
N LYS A 191 -41.80 -74.51 62.56
CA LYS A 191 -42.23 -75.85 63.02
C LYS A 191 -41.13 -76.49 63.85
#